data_AF-A0A949QD70-F1
#
_entry.id   AF-A0A949QD70-F1
#
_cell.length_a   1.000
_cell.length_b   1.000
_cell.length_c   1.000
_cell.angle_alpha   90.00
_cell.angle_beta   90.00
_cell.angle_gamma   90.00
#
_symmetry.space_group_name_H-M   'P 1'
#
loop_
_entity.id
_entity.type
_entity.pdbx_description
1 polymer ?
#
loop_
_entity_poly.entity_id
_entity_poly.type
_entity_poly.pdbx_seq_one_letter_code
_entity_poly.pdbx_strand_id
1 'polypeptide(L)'
;MAGRISTMNATLGMAVAKGRTIVVFDCSEANAKLHMAEAEYTMARETLDTKVRLRKLEAAGDMEVTLASAAADRAQAAIAVSHAQTAQCTVLAPFSGRIVKLHVKPYQGVSMGSPLVELVSDGPLKLRLNVPSKLLRSLRIGSPFEVDIEETGKTYPAKVT
;
A
#
# COMPACT_ATOMS: atom_id res chain seq x y z
N MET A 1 11.58 -4.54 -10.02
CA MET A 1 12.73 -3.77 -9.51
C MET A 1 13.21 -4.45 -8.23
N ALA A 2 14.50 -4.73 -8.09
CA ALA A 2 15.06 -5.18 -6.82
C ALA A 2 15.30 -3.93 -5.97
N GLY A 3 14.70 -3.86 -4.79
CA GLY A 3 14.81 -2.72 -3.87
C GLY A 3 15.77 -3.06 -2.74
N ARG A 4 16.62 -2.12 -2.33
CA ARG A 4 17.43 -2.26 -1.12
C ARG A 4 16.67 -1.67 0.07
N ILE A 5 16.57 -2.42 1.16
CA ILE A 5 15.93 -1.92 2.38
C ILE A 5 16.83 -0.87 3.02
N SER A 6 16.30 0.34 3.22
CA SER A 6 17.00 1.42 3.93
C SER A 6 16.80 1.28 5.43
N THR A 7 15.54 1.21 5.88
CA THR A 7 15.19 1.08 7.29
C THR A 7 14.07 0.07 7.51
N MET A 8 14.10 -0.58 8.67
CA MET A 8 13.07 -1.51 9.12
C MET A 8 12.55 -1.04 10.47
N ASN A 9 11.29 -0.62 10.50
CA ASN A 9 10.62 -0.08 11.68
C ASN A 9 9.74 -1.13 12.37
N ALA A 10 10.22 -2.37 12.35
CA ALA A 10 9.46 -3.56 12.71
C ALA A 10 10.35 -4.58 13.43
N THR A 11 9.87 -5.08 14.57
CA THR A 11 10.53 -6.13 15.34
C THR A 11 9.60 -7.32 15.55
N LEU A 12 10.18 -8.49 15.74
CA LEU A 12 9.44 -9.72 16.01
C LEU A 12 8.58 -9.54 17.27
N GLY A 13 7.29 -9.88 17.19
CA GLY A 13 6.35 -9.77 18.30
C GLY A 13 5.79 -8.36 18.52
N MET A 14 6.20 -7.35 17.76
CA MET A 14 5.69 -5.99 17.89
C MET A 14 4.24 -5.86 17.40
N ALA A 15 3.42 -5.11 18.16
CA ALA A 15 2.09 -4.70 17.73
C ALA A 15 2.19 -3.49 16.76
N VAL A 16 1.44 -3.55 15.67
CA VAL A 16 1.47 -2.58 14.57
C VAL A 16 0.04 -2.16 14.26
N ALA A 17 -0.21 -0.86 14.21
CA ALA A 17 -1.50 -0.31 13.81
C ALA A 17 -1.60 -0.21 12.27
N LYS A 18 -2.83 -0.25 11.74
CA LYS A 18 -3.11 0.02 10.32
C LYS A 18 -2.45 1.33 9.87
N GLY A 19 -1.79 1.30 8.71
CA GLY A 19 -1.13 2.46 8.10
C GLY A 19 0.26 2.76 8.66
N ARG A 20 0.76 2.03 9.67
CA ARG A 20 2.12 2.20 10.18
C ARG A 20 3.15 1.69 9.18
N THR A 21 4.20 2.46 8.95
CA THR A 21 5.33 2.06 8.10
C THR A 21 6.14 0.92 8.73
N ILE A 22 6.30 -0.17 7.99
CA ILE A 22 7.03 -1.37 8.42
C ILE A 22 8.42 -1.39 7.80
N VAL A 23 8.50 -1.22 6.48
CA VAL A 23 9.74 -1.27 5.69
C VAL A 23 9.83 -0.04 4.81
N VAL A 24 11.01 0.55 4.74
CA VAL A 24 11.33 1.64 3.82
C VAL A 24 12.48 1.20 2.92
N PHE A 25 12.27 1.30 1.62
CA PHE A 25 13.28 1.06 0.60
C PHE A 25 14.08 2.32 0.30
N ASP A 26 15.32 2.13 -0.16
CA ASP A 26 16.12 3.20 -0.74
C ASP A 26 15.55 3.57 -2.11
N CYS A 27 14.98 4.78 -2.20
CA CYS A 27 14.26 5.26 -3.37
C CYS A 27 14.79 6.60 -3.90
N SER A 28 16.10 6.80 -3.75
CA SER A 28 16.81 7.94 -4.35
C SER A 28 16.51 8.10 -5.85
N GLU A 29 16.52 7.01 -6.63
CA GLU A 29 16.23 7.05 -8.07
C GLU A 29 14.75 7.42 -8.36
N ALA A 30 13.80 6.82 -7.64
CA ALA A 30 12.38 7.10 -7.83
C ALA A 30 12.02 8.54 -7.46
N ASN A 31 12.60 9.06 -6.37
CA ASN A 31 12.46 10.46 -5.97
C ASN A 31 13.07 11.41 -7.01
N ALA A 32 14.23 11.08 -7.57
CA ALA A 32 14.83 11.88 -8.64
C ALA A 32 13.91 11.93 -9.88
N LYS A 33 13.30 10.81 -10.28
CA LYS A 33 12.32 10.77 -11.38
C LYS A 33 11.06 11.57 -11.08
N LEU A 34 10.58 11.55 -9.84
CA LEU A 34 9.45 12.37 -9.41
C LEU A 34 9.79 13.87 -9.56
N HIS A 35 10.94 14.30 -9.05
CA HIS A 35 11.40 15.69 -9.19
C HIS A 35 11.59 16.12 -10.65
N MET A 36 12.10 15.24 -11.51
CA MET A 36 12.18 15.50 -12.95
C MET A 36 10.78 15.73 -13.56
N ALA A 37 9.80 14.89 -13.22
CA ALA A 37 8.43 15.03 -13.72
C ALA A 37 7.72 16.30 -13.18
N GLU A 38 7.99 16.67 -11.92
CA GLU A 38 7.50 17.92 -11.31
C GLU A 38 8.06 19.17 -12.03
N ALA A 39 9.35 19.15 -12.36
CA ALA A 39 9.99 20.22 -13.12
C ALA A 39 9.41 20.33 -14.55
N GLU A 40 9.21 19.20 -15.23
CA GLU A 40 8.61 19.16 -16.57
C GLU A 40 7.17 19.69 -16.58
N TYR A 41 6.37 19.32 -15.57
CA TYR A 41 5.02 19.88 -15.40
C TYR A 41 5.03 21.37 -15.15
N THR A 42 5.95 21.86 -14.30
CA THR A 42 6.07 23.29 -14.01
C THR A 42 6.38 24.06 -15.29
N MET A 43 7.34 23.58 -16.09
CA MET A 43 7.67 24.16 -17.39
C MET A 43 6.48 24.16 -18.36
N ALA A 44 5.77 23.03 -18.48
CA ALA A 44 4.61 22.91 -19.36
C ALA A 44 3.46 23.84 -18.92
N ARG A 45 3.26 23.98 -17.60
CA ARG A 45 2.25 24.87 -17.01
C ARG A 45 2.56 26.34 -17.25
N GLU A 46 3.81 26.76 -17.08
CA GLU A 46 4.24 28.13 -17.40
C GLU A 46 4.11 28.44 -18.90
N THR A 47 4.40 27.45 -19.75
CA THR A 47 4.21 27.57 -21.21
C THR A 47 2.74 27.74 -21.55
N LEU A 48 1.85 26.94 -20.95
CA LEU A 48 0.41 27.09 -21.11
C LEU A 48 -0.07 28.47 -20.66
N ASP A 49 0.31 28.92 -19.48
CA ASP A 49 -0.09 30.25 -18.98
C ASP A 49 0.39 31.37 -19.91
N THR A 50 1.63 31.28 -20.42
CA THR A 50 2.16 32.21 -21.41
C THR A 50 1.34 32.19 -22.71
N LYS A 51 1.00 31.01 -23.24
CA LYS A 51 0.18 30.87 -24.45
C LYS A 51 -1.25 31.39 -24.26
N VAL A 52 -1.85 31.17 -23.09
CA VAL A 52 -3.17 31.72 -22.75
C VAL A 52 -3.12 33.25 -22.69
N ARG A 53 -2.08 33.84 -22.11
CA ARG A 53 -1.89 35.31 -22.09
C ARG A 53 -1.70 35.87 -23.49
N LEU A 54 -0.84 35.25 -24.31
CA LEU A 54 -0.64 35.66 -25.70
C LEU A 54 -1.92 35.53 -26.53
N ARG A 55 -2.76 34.52 -26.26
CA ARG A 55 -4.06 34.38 -26.92
C ARG A 55 -4.99 35.55 -26.62
N LYS A 56 -5.00 36.05 -25.37
CA LYS A 56 -5.77 37.26 -24.99
C LYS A 56 -5.29 38.53 -25.69
N LEU A 57 -4.05 38.54 -26.16
CA LEU A 57 -3.45 39.62 -26.94
C LEU A 57 -3.54 39.36 -28.46
N GLU A 58 -4.31 38.35 -28.88
CA GLU A 58 -4.44 37.89 -30.27
C GLU A 58 -3.10 37.46 -30.94
N ALA A 59 -2.06 37.24 -30.14
CA ALA A 59 -0.71 36.89 -30.57
C ALA A 59 -0.43 35.37 -30.62
N ALA A 60 -1.43 34.54 -30.29
CA ALA A 60 -1.38 33.08 -30.38
C ALA A 60 -2.72 32.53 -30.90
N GLY A 61 -2.69 31.34 -31.51
CA GLY A 61 -3.89 30.63 -31.97
C GLY A 61 -4.48 29.68 -30.93
N ASP A 62 -5.78 29.34 -31.06
CA ASP A 62 -6.46 28.40 -30.15
C ASP A 62 -5.84 26.99 -30.18
N MET A 63 -5.31 26.58 -31.34
CA MET A 63 -4.60 25.32 -31.50
C MET A 63 -3.32 25.28 -30.64
N GLU A 64 -2.59 26.40 -30.52
CA GLU A 64 -1.37 26.46 -29.70
C GLU A 64 -1.68 26.35 -28.21
N VAL A 65 -2.75 27.01 -27.76
CA VAL A 65 -3.23 26.91 -26.37
C VAL A 65 -3.67 25.47 -26.06
N THR A 66 -4.41 24.85 -26.98
CA THR A 66 -4.88 23.47 -26.83
C THR A 66 -3.70 22.48 -26.75
N LEU A 67 -2.69 22.65 -27.60
CA LEU A 67 -1.48 21.83 -27.57
C LEU A 67 -0.69 22.01 -26.26
N ALA A 68 -0.56 23.25 -25.78
CA ALA A 68 0.09 23.53 -24.51
C ALA A 68 -0.69 22.93 -23.32
N SER A 69 -2.02 22.92 -23.38
CA SER A 69 -2.88 22.29 -22.37
C SER A 69 -2.65 20.79 -22.33
N ALA A 70 -2.68 20.12 -23.50
CA ALA A 70 -2.42 18.70 -23.60
C ALA A 70 -1.01 18.31 -23.11
N ALA A 71 -0.01 19.18 -23.34
CA ALA A 71 1.34 18.97 -22.82
C ALA A 71 1.39 19.06 -21.29
N ALA A 72 0.71 20.04 -20.69
CA ALA A 72 0.60 20.17 -19.24
C ALA A 72 -0.12 18.97 -18.61
N ASP A 73 -1.23 18.52 -19.21
CA ASP A 73 -1.99 17.35 -18.76
C ASP A 73 -1.15 16.07 -18.83
N ARG A 74 -0.37 15.90 -19.90
CA ARG A 74 0.57 14.78 -20.05
C ARG A 74 1.65 14.80 -18.97
N ALA A 75 2.24 15.95 -18.69
CA ALA A 75 3.26 16.08 -17.64
C ALA A 75 2.66 15.83 -16.24
N GLN A 76 1.42 16.26 -16.00
CA GLN A 76 0.70 15.93 -14.77
C GLN A 76 0.47 14.42 -14.62
N ALA A 77 0.10 13.73 -15.70
CA ALA A 77 -0.03 12.28 -15.69
C ALA A 77 1.31 11.58 -15.39
N ALA A 78 2.42 12.12 -15.89
CA ALA A 78 3.76 11.60 -15.58
C ALA A 78 4.09 11.73 -14.09
N ILE A 79 3.72 12.84 -13.43
CA ILE A 79 3.85 12.98 -11.96
C ILE A 79 3.06 11.87 -11.26
N ALA A 80 1.82 11.61 -11.65
CA ALA A 80 0.98 10.58 -11.00
C ALA A 80 1.63 9.18 -11.10
N VAL A 81 2.25 8.85 -12.23
CA VAL A 81 3.00 7.60 -12.41
C VAL A 81 4.23 7.54 -11.51
N SER A 82 5.05 8.60 -11.48
CA SER A 82 6.24 8.68 -10.63
C SER A 82 5.88 8.62 -9.14
N HIS A 83 4.79 9.28 -8.73
CA HIS A 83 4.29 9.24 -7.36
C HIS A 83 3.84 7.83 -6.96
N ALA A 84 3.16 7.10 -7.85
CA ALA A 84 2.79 5.71 -7.59
C ALA A 84 4.02 4.81 -7.42
N GLN A 85 5.10 5.07 -8.15
CA GLN A 85 6.38 4.36 -7.98
C GLN A 85 7.03 4.69 -6.65
N THR A 86 7.07 5.97 -6.25
CA THR A 86 7.61 6.38 -4.94
C THR A 86 6.78 5.84 -3.78
N ALA A 87 5.46 5.73 -3.92
CA ALA A 87 4.61 5.15 -2.87
C ALA A 87 4.92 3.66 -2.59
N GLN A 88 5.39 2.92 -3.61
CA GLN A 88 5.81 1.52 -3.45
C GLN A 88 7.09 1.36 -2.62
N CYS A 89 7.83 2.45 -2.38
CA CYS A 89 9.04 2.46 -1.56
C CYS A 89 8.77 2.28 -0.07
N THR A 90 7.54 2.55 0.37
CA THR A 90 7.13 2.42 1.76
C THR A 90 6.09 1.33 1.88
N VAL A 91 6.38 0.31 2.68
CA VAL A 91 5.45 -0.76 2.98
C VAL A 91 4.71 -0.42 4.27
N LEU A 92 3.42 -0.14 4.13
CA LEU A 92 2.52 0.17 5.25
C LEU A 92 1.78 -1.10 5.71
N ALA A 93 1.43 -1.13 6.99
CA ALA A 93 0.57 -2.18 7.54
C ALA A 93 -0.86 -2.07 6.97
N PRO A 94 -1.40 -3.11 6.30
CA PRO A 94 -2.75 -3.05 5.74
C PRO A 94 -3.86 -3.09 6.81
N PHE A 95 -3.57 -3.65 7.98
CA PHE A 95 -4.47 -3.76 9.12
C PHE A 95 -3.68 -3.72 10.44
N SER A 96 -4.40 -3.57 11.56
CA SER A 96 -3.80 -3.67 12.90
C SER A 96 -3.56 -5.13 13.28
N GLY A 97 -2.43 -5.40 13.93
CA GLY A 97 -2.04 -6.76 14.26
C GLY A 97 -0.67 -6.86 14.91
N ARG A 98 -0.10 -8.06 14.91
CA ARG A 98 1.22 -8.36 15.48
C ARG A 98 2.13 -9.01 14.44
N ILE A 99 3.40 -8.61 14.43
CA ILE A 99 4.41 -9.20 13.56
C ILE A 99 4.83 -10.55 14.13
N VAL A 100 4.60 -11.63 13.38
CA VAL A 100 4.93 -13.00 13.80
C VAL A 100 6.23 -13.51 13.18
N LYS A 101 6.66 -12.93 12.06
CA LYS A 101 7.91 -13.29 11.40
C LYS A 101 8.49 -12.16 10.57
N LEU A 102 9.81 -12.07 10.56
CA LEU A 102 10.58 -11.17 9.69
C LEU A 102 11.40 -12.04 8.72
N HIS A 103 11.22 -11.84 7.42
CA HIS A 103 11.93 -12.60 6.38
C HIS A 103 13.17 -11.88 5.84
N VAL A 104 13.30 -10.59 6.14
CA VAL A 104 14.33 -9.71 5.58
C VAL A 104 14.99 -8.90 6.68
N LYS A 105 16.18 -8.37 6.41
CA LYS A 105 16.96 -7.53 7.32
C LYS A 105 17.20 -6.13 6.75
N PRO A 106 17.52 -5.12 7.58
CA PRO A 106 17.99 -3.82 7.11
C PRO A 106 19.17 -3.99 6.14
N TYR A 107 19.24 -3.12 5.11
CA TYR A 107 20.28 -3.11 4.07
C TYR A 107 20.31 -4.33 3.13
N GLN A 108 19.39 -5.28 3.29
CA GLN A 108 19.26 -6.41 2.37
C GLN A 108 18.59 -5.99 1.05
N GLY A 109 19.06 -6.55 -0.06
CA GLY A 109 18.39 -6.45 -1.36
C GLY A 109 17.26 -7.48 -1.46
N VAL A 110 16.08 -7.05 -1.91
CA VAL A 110 14.91 -7.91 -2.09
C VAL A 110 14.36 -7.79 -3.51
N SER A 111 13.85 -8.91 -4.02
CA SER A 111 13.20 -8.98 -5.32
C SER A 111 11.69 -8.77 -5.18
N MET A 112 11.02 -8.43 -6.29
CA MET A 112 9.55 -8.35 -6.28
C MET A 112 8.93 -9.71 -5.96
N GLY A 113 7.91 -9.72 -5.12
CA GLY A 113 7.22 -10.94 -4.68
C GLY A 113 7.89 -11.67 -3.52
N SER A 114 9.09 -11.25 -3.09
CA SER A 114 9.72 -11.80 -1.90
C SER A 114 8.93 -11.41 -0.64
N PRO A 115 8.65 -12.36 0.27
CA PRO A 115 8.00 -12.05 1.54
C PRO A 115 8.92 -11.17 2.40
N LEU A 116 8.35 -10.13 3.01
CA LEU A 116 9.10 -9.20 3.87
C LEU A 116 8.81 -9.49 5.35
N VAL A 117 7.53 -9.51 5.70
CA VAL A 117 7.04 -9.71 7.07
C VAL A 117 5.76 -10.54 7.04
N GLU A 118 5.51 -11.29 8.10
CA GLU A 118 4.22 -11.91 8.36
C GLU A 118 3.53 -11.12 9.48
N LEU A 119 2.33 -10.62 9.17
CA LEU A 119 1.48 -9.87 10.08
C LEU A 119 0.19 -10.65 10.33
N VAL A 120 -0.12 -10.90 11.59
CA VAL A 120 -1.36 -11.56 12.01
C VAL A 120 -2.28 -10.52 12.64
N SER A 121 -3.53 -10.49 12.18
CA SER A 121 -4.53 -9.53 12.70
C SER A 121 -4.89 -9.86 14.15
N ASP A 122 -5.16 -8.81 14.92
CA ASP A 122 -5.74 -8.85 16.27
C ASP A 122 -7.28 -8.95 16.27
N GLY A 123 -7.89 -9.24 15.11
CA GLY A 123 -9.33 -9.41 14.97
C GLY A 123 -9.92 -10.60 15.74
N PRO A 124 -11.24 -10.83 15.62
CA PRO A 124 -11.90 -11.92 16.33
C PRO A 124 -11.25 -13.25 15.99
N LEU A 125 -10.88 -13.99 17.02
CA LEU A 125 -10.26 -15.30 16.89
C LEU A 125 -11.23 -16.24 16.17
N LYS A 126 -10.73 -16.92 15.14
CA LYS A 126 -11.50 -17.92 14.38
C LYS A 126 -11.00 -19.30 14.73
N LEU A 127 -11.93 -20.16 15.14
CA LEU A 127 -11.67 -21.56 15.36
C LEU A 127 -11.96 -22.34 14.08
N ARG A 128 -11.06 -23.26 13.69
CA ARG A 128 -11.29 -24.20 12.60
C ARG A 128 -11.41 -25.60 13.19
N LEU A 129 -12.55 -26.23 12.97
CA LEU A 129 -12.89 -27.55 13.49
C LEU A 129 -13.17 -28.50 12.32
N ASN A 130 -12.69 -29.73 12.43
CA ASN A 130 -13.09 -30.81 11.52
C ASN A 130 -14.31 -31.51 12.12
N VAL A 131 -15.45 -31.44 11.42
CA VAL A 131 -16.73 -31.97 11.92
C VAL A 131 -17.15 -33.20 11.09
N PRO A 132 -17.57 -34.31 11.73
CA PRO A 132 -18.12 -35.47 11.03
C PRO A 132 -19.33 -35.14 10.16
N SER A 133 -19.42 -35.75 8.97
CA SER A 133 -20.46 -35.48 7.97
C SER A 133 -21.90 -35.67 8.48
N LYS A 134 -22.09 -36.49 9.52
CA LYS A 134 -23.41 -36.70 10.15
C LYS A 134 -23.97 -35.42 10.78
N LEU A 135 -23.11 -34.56 11.31
CA LEU A 135 -23.48 -33.31 11.98
C LEU A 135 -23.75 -32.16 11.00
N LEU A 136 -23.39 -32.29 9.72
CA LEU A 136 -23.70 -31.28 8.69
C LEU A 136 -25.20 -31.07 8.49
N ARG A 137 -26.05 -32.06 8.81
CA ARG A 137 -27.51 -31.95 8.69
C ARG A 137 -28.12 -31.05 9.79
N SER A 138 -27.48 -30.95 10.94
CA SER A 138 -27.97 -30.19 12.10
C SER A 138 -27.23 -28.87 12.31
N LEU A 139 -25.99 -28.74 11.83
CA LEU A 139 -25.25 -27.48 11.91
C LEU A 139 -25.87 -26.42 11.00
N ARG A 140 -26.23 -25.28 11.58
CA ARG A 140 -26.63 -24.08 10.85
C ARG A 140 -25.69 -22.92 11.15
N ILE A 141 -25.52 -22.03 10.18
CA ILE A 141 -24.83 -20.75 10.42
C ILE A 141 -25.54 -20.05 11.57
N GLY A 142 -24.73 -19.66 12.55
CA GLY A 142 -25.18 -18.97 13.75
C GLY A 142 -25.53 -19.84 14.95
N SER A 143 -25.37 -21.17 14.84
CA SER A 143 -25.52 -22.06 15.99
C SER A 143 -24.47 -21.72 17.06
N PRO A 144 -24.87 -21.52 18.33
CA PRO A 144 -23.93 -21.32 19.42
C PRO A 144 -23.25 -22.66 19.77
N PHE A 145 -21.98 -22.61 20.12
CA PHE A 145 -21.24 -23.74 20.67
C PHE A 145 -20.25 -23.23 21.72
N GLU A 146 -19.93 -24.08 22.68
CA GLU A 146 -18.92 -23.80 23.69
C GLU A 146 -17.62 -24.50 23.31
N VAL A 147 -16.51 -23.79 23.49
CA VAL A 147 -15.17 -24.29 23.20
C VAL A 147 -14.38 -24.26 24.49
N ASP A 148 -13.99 -25.43 24.96
CA ASP A 148 -13.01 -25.54 26.02
C ASP A 148 -11.60 -25.43 25.42
N ILE A 149 -10.79 -24.53 25.98
CA ILE A 149 -9.38 -24.38 25.59
C ILE A 149 -8.53 -24.80 26.78
N GLU A 150 -7.95 -26.00 26.68
CA GLU A 150 -7.17 -26.65 27.74
C GLU A 150 -6.03 -25.77 28.26
N GLU A 151 -5.31 -25.08 27.37
CA GLU A 151 -4.18 -24.21 27.74
C GLU A 151 -4.61 -23.00 28.57
N THR A 152 -5.88 -22.61 28.50
CA THR A 152 -6.43 -21.50 29.28
C THR A 152 -7.31 -21.96 30.45
N GLY A 153 -7.69 -23.24 30.47
CA GLY A 153 -8.64 -23.82 31.44
C GLY A 153 -10.01 -23.11 31.44
N LYS A 154 -10.40 -22.51 30.32
CA LYS A 154 -11.59 -21.67 30.19
C LYS A 154 -12.45 -22.11 29.02
N THR A 155 -13.75 -22.03 29.23
CA THR A 155 -14.77 -22.25 28.21
C THR A 155 -15.17 -20.92 27.57
N TYR A 156 -15.14 -20.84 26.24
CA TYR A 156 -15.51 -19.65 25.49
C TYR A 156 -16.76 -19.91 24.65
N PRO A 157 -17.74 -18.99 24.65
CA PRO A 157 -18.87 -19.06 23.74
C PRO A 157 -18.40 -18.70 22.32
N ALA A 158 -18.79 -19.52 21.35
CA ALA A 158 -18.48 -19.34 19.94
C ALA A 158 -19.73 -19.55 19.07
N LYS A 159 -19.68 -19.09 17.83
CA LYS A 159 -20.80 -19.12 16.90
C LYS A 159 -20.33 -19.60 15.53
N VAL A 160 -21.08 -20.51 14.92
CA VAL A 160 -20.77 -20.99 13.56
C VAL A 160 -20.92 -19.82 12.59
N THR A 161 -19.87 -19.51 11.85
CA THR A 161 -19.86 -18.44 10.84
C THR A 161 -19.95 -19.03 9.45
#